data_AF-X0YCA4-F1
#
_entry.id   AF-X0YCA4-F1
#
_cell.length_a   1.000
_cell.length_b   1.000
_cell.length_c   1.000
_cell.angle_alpha   90.00
_cell.angle_beta   90.00
_cell.angle_gamma   90.00
#
_symmetry.space_group_name_H-M   'P 1'
#
loop_
_entity.id
_entity.type
_entity.pdbx_description
1 polymer ?
#
loop_
_entity_poly.entity_id
_entity_poly.type
_entity_poly.pdbx_seq_one_letter_code
_entity_poly.pdbx_strand_id
1 'polypeptide(L)' 'PDFLQELGVVFMRSKIKTLYSTGLCFTQDSCTYEGYLDSSDLTISQEQLKDELSEIKGVSKVDITTLVA' A
#
# COMPACT_ATOMS: atom_id res chain seq x y z
N PRO A 1 7.00 6.20 -13.85
CA PRO A 1 7.73 5.83 -12.62
C PRO A 1 7.46 4.36 -12.29
N ASP A 2 8.32 3.71 -11.54
CA ASP A 2 8.14 2.33 -11.10
C ASP A 2 7.17 2.28 -9.89
N PHE A 3 6.34 1.24 -9.78
CA PHE A 3 5.30 1.09 -8.75
C PHE A 3 5.86 1.32 -7.33
N LEU A 4 7.02 0.75 -7.03
CA LEU A 4 7.66 0.86 -5.71
C LEU A 4 8.05 2.29 -5.36
N GLN A 5 8.39 3.10 -6.37
CA GLN A 5 8.75 4.49 -6.14
C GLN A 5 7.51 5.34 -5.81
N GLU A 6 6.41 5.16 -6.55
CA GLU A 6 5.15 5.87 -6.28
C GLU A 6 4.55 5.46 -4.94
N LEU A 7 4.58 4.16 -4.63
CA LEU A 7 4.20 3.62 -3.32
C LEU A 7 5.01 4.26 -2.18
N GLY A 8 6.32 4.36 -2.34
CA GLY A 8 7.19 5.02 -1.37
C GLY A 8 6.85 6.49 -1.15
N VAL A 9 6.46 7.21 -2.20
CA VAL A 9 6.00 8.61 -2.11
C VAL A 9 4.70 8.71 -1.30
N VAL A 10 3.70 7.85 -1.57
CA VAL A 10 2.45 7.80 -0.79
C VAL A 10 2.75 7.57 0.69
N PHE A 11 3.59 6.58 1.01
CA PHE A 11 3.89 6.24 2.41
C PHE A 11 4.66 7.35 3.12
N MET A 12 5.62 8.00 2.45
CA MET A 12 6.35 9.12 3.04
C MET A 12 5.44 10.33 3.31
N ARG A 13 4.54 10.68 2.39
CA ARG A 13 3.60 11.81 2.57
C ARG A 13 2.63 11.56 3.73
N SER A 14 2.12 10.34 3.82
CA SER A 14 1.18 9.91 4.85
C SER A 14 1.85 9.49 6.16
N LYS A 15 3.18 9.66 6.26
CA LYS A 15 4.03 9.27 7.40
C LYS A 15 3.82 7.82 7.85
N ILE A 16 3.45 6.95 6.91
CA ILE A 16 3.18 5.54 7.16
C ILE A 16 4.51 4.83 7.41
N LYS A 17 4.60 4.18 8.57
CA LYS A 17 5.67 3.24 8.88
C LYS A 17 5.14 1.82 8.67
N THR A 18 5.79 1.07 7.80
CA THR A 18 5.48 -0.35 7.61
C THR A 18 6.17 -1.17 8.69
N LEU A 19 5.40 -2.00 9.38
CA LEU A 19 5.91 -3.03 10.29
C LEU A 19 6.52 -4.20 9.50
N TYR A 20 5.90 -4.48 8.35
CA TYR A 20 6.32 -5.53 7.43
C TYR A 20 5.86 -5.17 6.01
N SER A 21 6.63 -5.56 5.00
CA SER A 21 6.13 -5.64 3.64
C SER A 21 6.83 -6.73 2.84
N THR A 22 6.11 -7.31 1.89
CA THR A 22 6.61 -8.30 0.93
C THR A 22 6.00 -8.08 -0.44
N GLY A 23 6.72 -8.50 -1.47
CA GLY A 23 6.27 -8.45 -2.86
C GLY A 23 6.46 -9.82 -3.50
N LEU A 24 5.40 -10.35 -4.12
CA LEU A 24 5.45 -11.59 -4.88
C LEU A 24 4.98 -11.32 -6.31
N CYS A 25 5.82 -11.61 -7.29
CA CYS A 25 5.43 -11.55 -8.70
C CYS A 25 5.17 -12.97 -9.21
N PHE A 26 3.96 -13.20 -9.71
CA PHE A 26 3.57 -14.45 -10.34
C PHE A 26 4.08 -14.48 -11.78
N THR A 27 4.26 -15.68 -12.33
CA THR A 27 4.70 -15.89 -13.73
C THR A 27 3.70 -15.39 -14.79
N GLN A 28 2.56 -14.81 -14.37
CA GLN A 28 1.47 -14.30 -15.21
C GLN A 28 1.35 -12.77 -15.17
N ASP A 29 2.48 -12.06 -15.14
CA ASP A 29 2.58 -10.59 -15.22
C ASP A 29 1.90 -9.78 -14.10
N SER A 30 1.52 -10.43 -13.01
CA SER A 30 0.92 -9.76 -11.84
C SER A 30 1.84 -9.86 -10.63
N CYS A 31 1.97 -8.75 -9.92
CA CYS A 31 2.67 -8.70 -8.63
C CYS A 31 1.68 -8.32 -7.53
N THR A 32 1.81 -8.99 -6.39
CA THR A 32 1.10 -8.64 -5.16
C THR A 32 2.10 -8.02 -4.21
N TYR A 33 1.78 -6.80 -3.75
CA TYR A 33 2.45 -6.17 -2.63
C TYR A 33 1.56 -6.29 -1.39
N GLU A 34 2.10 -6.85 -0.33
CA GLU A 34 1.42 -6.95 0.96
C GLU A 34 2.24 -6.19 2.01
N GLY A 35 1.55 -5.46 2.88
CA GLY A 35 2.18 -4.72 3.96
C GLY A 35 1.30 -4.66 5.20
N TYR A 36 1.96 -4.65 6.35
CA TYR A 36 1.32 -4.37 7.63
C TYR A 36 1.78 -3.01 8.14
N LEU A 37 0.82 -2.23 8.61
CA LEU A 37 1.01 -0.89 9.13
C LEU A 37 0.26 -0.77 10.46
N ASP A 38 0.79 0.05 11.36
CA ASP A 38 0.05 0.39 12.57
C ASP A 38 -1.00 1.46 12.23
N SER A 39 -2.26 1.18 12.53
CA SER A 39 -3.35 2.13 12.32
C SER A 39 -3.16 3.43 13.11
N SER A 40 -2.42 3.41 14.23
CA SER A 40 -2.11 4.63 14.99
C SER A 40 -1.18 5.59 14.25
N ASP A 41 -0.41 5.09 13.29
CA ASP A 41 0.54 5.87 12.49
C ASP A 41 -0.12 6.51 11.25
N LEU A 42 -1.37 6.14 10.94
CA LEU A 42 -2.11 6.71 9.80
C LEU A 42 -2.59 8.12 10.11
N THR A 43 -2.10 9.09 9.34
CA THR A 43 -2.59 10.47 9.40
C THR A 43 -3.75 10.76 8.45
N ILE A 44 -4.11 9.79 7.60
CA ILE A 44 -5.21 9.86 6.61
C ILE A 44 -6.19 8.72 6.85
N SER A 45 -7.41 8.85 6.33
CA SER A 45 -8.40 7.76 6.45
C SER A 45 -7.99 6.55 5.60
N GLN A 46 -8.51 5.37 5.95
CA GLN A 46 -8.28 4.15 5.14
C GLN A 46 -8.80 4.29 3.71
N GLU A 47 -9.91 5.01 3.53
CA GLU A 47 -10.48 5.30 2.21
C GLU A 47 -9.55 6.19 1.39
N GLN A 48 -9.02 7.27 1.98
CA GLN A 48 -8.05 8.14 1.32
C GLN A 48 -6.78 7.38 0.93
N LEU A 49 -6.26 6.51 1.81
CA LEU A 49 -5.10 5.69 1.49
C LEU A 49 -5.40 4.73 0.34
N LYS A 50 -6.59 4.11 0.34
CA LYS A 50 -7.02 3.22 -0.74
C LYS A 50 -7.10 3.95 -2.08
N ASP A 51 -7.64 5.15 -2.08
CA ASP A 51 -7.74 5.99 -3.28
C ASP A 51 -6.35 6.37 -3.81
N GLU A 52 -5.46 6.88 -2.94
CA GLU A 52 -4.09 7.23 -3.33
C GLU A 52 -3.32 6.03 -3.91
N LEU A 53 -3.47 4.84 -3.32
CA LEU A 53 -2.82 3.64 -3.81
C LEU A 53 -3.41 3.15 -5.14
N SER A 54 -4.71 3.34 -5.36
CA SER A 54 -5.39 2.94 -6.58
C SER A 54 -5.05 3.83 -7.78
N GLU A 55 -4.59 5.06 -7.53
CA GLU A 55 -4.12 5.98 -8.57
C GLU A 55 -2.72 5.64 -9.09
N ILE A 56 -1.96 4.80 -8.38
CA ILE A 56 -0.62 4.38 -8.81
C ILE A 56 -0.73 3.59 -10.11
N LYS A 57 0.04 3.98 -11.13
CA LYS A 57 -0.01 3.34 -12.44
C LYS A 57 0.34 1.85 -12.33
N GLY A 58 -0.55 0.99 -12.81
CA GLY A 58 -0.38 -0.47 -12.80
C GLY A 58 -1.00 -1.17 -11.60
N VAL A 59 -1.52 -0.43 -10.62
CA VAL A 59 -2.35 -1.00 -9.57
C VAL A 59 -3.72 -1.33 -10.13
N SER A 60 -4.11 -2.60 -10.02
CA SER A 60 -5.42 -3.10 -10.47
C SER A 60 -6.39 -3.34 -9.31
N LYS A 61 -5.87 -3.51 -8.09
CA LYS A 61 -6.67 -3.79 -6.88
C LYS A 61 -5.91 -3.35 -5.64
N VAL A 62 -6.65 -2.77 -4.68
CA VAL A 62 -6.16 -2.43 -3.33
C VAL A 62 -7.16 -2.97 -2.30
N ASP A 63 -6.67 -3.76 -1.37
CA ASP A 63 -7.45 -4.27 -0.22
C ASP A 63 -6.79 -3.81 1.08
N ILE A 64 -7.56 -3.17 1.96
CA ILE A 64 -7.12 -2.73 3.29
C ILE A 64 -8.08 -3.33 4.30
N THR A 65 -7.56 -4.11 5.24
CA THR A 65 -8.35 -4.75 6.31
C THR A 65 -7.75 -4.38 7.66
N THR A 66 -8.60 -4.00 8.61
CA THR A 66 -8.17 -3.78 9.99
C THR A 66 -8.27 -5.10 10.75
N LEU A 67 -7.16 -5.52 11.35
CA LEU A 67 -7.17 -6.68 12.25
C LEU A 67 -7.67 -6.22 13.62
N VAL A 68 -8.78 -6.81 14.07
CA VAL A 68 -9.28 -6.69 15.43
C VAL A 68 -8.92 -7.96 16.18
N ALA A 69 -8.38 -7.81 17.39
CA ALA A 69 -8.05 -8.92 18.28
C ALA A 69 -9.30 -9.56 18.89
#